data_AF-A0A9E4EHS4-F1
#
_entry.id   AF-A0A9E4EHS4-F1
#
_cell.length_a   1.000
_cell.length_b   1.000
_cell.length_c   1.000
_cell.angle_alpha   90.00
_cell.angle_beta   90.00
_cell.angle_gamma   90.00
#
_symmetry.space_group_name_H-M   'P 1'
#
loop_
_entity.id
_entity.type
_entity.pdbx_description
1 polymer ?
#
loop_
_entity_poly.entity_id
_entity_poly.type
_entity_poly.pdbx_seq_one_letter_code
_entity_poly.pdbx_strand_id
1 'polypeptide(L)'
;MASWQAEIDRALTCRGVTWDASHLRGPAPGDVERHVVQHTEDEETVVILWGRDSAAGVHCHGISHCEFEVLTGAVEESREDDRWHAFGPGEVNACGAGCEHDVRCQQTLAVTVHRYRPPLGDAPDAMFADSVQLGGEMAEALAKLQDDAGTRPWMVVRAGANHRGYGSVHDEVVRRLGTPARVADGFETETPVMRSASKPAGGFPVDSAAGVHSAHAYLEQPPTYVVMTCIDDTGEDELLLSSVGALRTLSGDDVDHLRRPAFRFSDPSAGQSTLSAPRAAVSVDGGRLRMRCGTDVVPVDADAARACRRMHDRIADHASAVKLQRGDVLVVNNRLAAHGWDAPSPVSQHLLTSCVWDQEDLAAVVEGRP
;
A
#
# COMPACT_ATOMS: atom_id res chain seq x y z
N MET A 1 -22.76 27.03 -26.74
CA MET A 1 -21.76 26.82 -25.66
C MET A 1 -22.42 26.00 -24.58
N ALA A 2 -21.73 25.01 -24.03
CA ALA A 2 -22.30 24.18 -22.97
C ALA A 2 -22.58 25.06 -21.75
N SER A 3 -23.73 24.90 -21.10
CA SER A 3 -24.21 25.82 -20.07
C SER A 3 -23.20 26.04 -18.94
N TRP A 4 -22.36 25.05 -18.62
CA TRP A 4 -21.39 25.11 -17.54
C TRP A 4 -20.17 26.01 -17.79
N GLN A 5 -19.74 26.24 -19.04
CA GLN A 5 -18.62 27.14 -19.32
C GLN A 5 -18.97 28.59 -18.94
N ALA A 6 -20.17 29.01 -19.32
CA ALA A 6 -20.70 30.34 -18.96
C ALA A 6 -20.90 30.50 -17.45
N GLU A 7 -21.21 29.40 -16.74
CA GLU A 7 -21.31 29.39 -15.29
C GLU A 7 -19.93 29.61 -14.63
N ILE A 8 -18.87 28.97 -15.15
CA ILE A 8 -17.51 29.23 -14.65
C ILE A 8 -17.10 30.67 -14.92
N ASP A 9 -17.27 31.16 -16.16
CA ASP A 9 -16.90 32.54 -16.52
C ASP A 9 -17.63 33.55 -15.61
N ARG A 10 -18.93 33.34 -15.35
CA ARG A 10 -19.72 34.18 -14.45
C ARG A 10 -19.19 34.10 -13.01
N ALA A 11 -18.96 32.90 -12.49
CA ALA A 11 -18.50 32.69 -11.12
C ALA A 11 -17.11 33.32 -10.86
N LEU A 12 -16.20 33.20 -11.83
CA LEU A 12 -14.85 33.78 -11.76
C LEU A 12 -14.88 35.31 -11.93
N THR A 13 -15.69 35.84 -12.86
CA THR A 13 -15.88 37.28 -13.04
C THR A 13 -16.40 37.94 -11.76
N CYS A 14 -17.39 37.35 -11.09
CA CYS A 14 -17.91 37.85 -9.80
C CYS A 14 -16.85 37.89 -8.69
N ARG A 15 -15.77 37.10 -8.83
CA ARG A 15 -14.63 37.05 -7.90
C ARG A 15 -13.45 37.94 -8.32
N GLY A 16 -13.58 38.66 -9.43
CA GLY A 16 -12.49 39.46 -9.99
C GLY A 16 -11.40 38.63 -10.69
N VAL A 17 -11.68 37.37 -11.02
CA VAL A 17 -10.76 36.48 -11.75
C VAL A 17 -11.07 36.58 -13.24
N THR A 18 -10.08 36.97 -14.03
CA THR A 18 -10.20 36.98 -15.50
C THR A 18 -9.75 35.65 -16.06
N TRP A 19 -10.67 34.90 -16.64
CA TRP A 19 -10.41 33.60 -17.25
C TRP A 19 -11.39 33.34 -18.40
N ASP A 20 -11.05 32.43 -19.30
CA ASP A 20 -11.87 32.08 -20.47
C ASP A 20 -12.07 30.56 -20.52
N ALA A 21 -13.27 30.09 -20.17
CA ALA A 21 -13.62 28.68 -20.15
C ALA A 21 -13.80 28.04 -21.54
N SER A 22 -13.76 28.82 -22.64
CA SER A 22 -14.13 28.36 -23.99
C SER A 22 -13.22 27.24 -24.54
N HIS A 23 -11.99 27.15 -24.01
CA HIS A 23 -11.03 26.11 -24.37
C HIS A 23 -11.37 24.74 -23.76
N LEU A 24 -12.17 24.69 -22.69
CA LEU A 24 -12.49 23.43 -22.01
C LEU A 24 -13.42 22.54 -22.85
N ARG A 25 -13.31 21.22 -22.63
CA ARG A 25 -14.11 20.21 -23.33
C ARG A 25 -14.93 19.33 -22.38
N GLY A 26 -14.57 19.31 -21.10
CA GLY A 26 -15.18 18.48 -20.07
C GLY A 26 -14.48 17.11 -20.00
N PRO A 27 -14.24 16.59 -18.79
CA PRO A 27 -13.57 15.31 -18.57
C PRO A 27 -14.40 14.12 -19.08
N ALA A 28 -13.72 13.02 -19.42
CA ALA A 28 -14.37 11.75 -19.67
C ALA A 28 -14.95 11.17 -18.35
N PRO A 29 -15.87 10.18 -18.41
CA PRO A 29 -16.29 9.46 -17.22
C PRO A 29 -15.10 8.82 -16.49
N GLY A 30 -15.06 8.95 -15.17
CA GLY A 30 -13.96 8.52 -14.30
C GLY A 30 -12.88 9.59 -14.08
N ASP A 31 -12.78 10.58 -14.96
CA ASP A 31 -11.70 11.57 -14.91
C ASP A 31 -12.07 12.80 -14.07
N VAL A 32 -11.05 13.42 -13.47
CA VAL A 32 -11.12 14.73 -12.81
C VAL A 32 -10.13 15.66 -13.52
N GLU A 33 -10.62 16.79 -14.03
CA GLU A 33 -9.79 17.83 -14.65
C GLU A 33 -9.66 19.03 -13.71
N ARG A 34 -8.43 19.52 -13.52
CA ARG A 34 -8.10 20.61 -12.59
C ARG A 34 -7.44 21.77 -13.32
N HIS A 35 -7.88 22.99 -13.04
CA HIS A 35 -7.33 24.20 -13.64
C HIS A 35 -7.07 25.26 -12.56
N VAL A 36 -5.80 25.61 -12.35
CA VAL A 36 -5.44 26.79 -11.56
C VAL A 36 -5.77 28.03 -12.37
N VAL A 37 -6.71 28.85 -11.88
CA VAL A 37 -7.18 30.05 -12.59
C VAL A 37 -6.62 31.34 -11.98
N GLN A 38 -6.20 31.29 -10.72
CA GLN A 38 -5.50 32.39 -10.06
C GLN A 38 -4.55 31.82 -9.00
N HIS A 39 -3.34 32.36 -8.93
CA HIS A 39 -2.37 32.04 -7.89
C HIS A 39 -1.77 33.34 -7.36
N THR A 40 -1.74 33.48 -6.04
CA THR A 40 -1.17 34.62 -5.30
C THR A 40 -0.33 34.10 -4.13
N GLU A 41 0.34 34.98 -3.37
CA GLU A 41 1.09 34.56 -2.18
C GLU A 41 0.18 33.98 -1.08
N ASP A 42 -1.06 34.46 -0.98
CA ASP A 42 -1.97 34.13 0.12
C ASP A 42 -3.06 33.11 -0.26
N GLU A 43 -3.35 32.96 -1.55
CA GLU A 43 -4.46 32.14 -2.04
C GLU A 43 -4.22 31.57 -3.45
N GLU A 44 -4.73 30.35 -3.66
CA GLU A 44 -4.92 29.76 -4.98
C GLU A 44 -6.41 29.50 -5.25
N THR A 45 -6.89 29.90 -6.43
CA THR A 45 -8.24 29.57 -6.92
C THR A 45 -8.15 28.54 -8.04
N VAL A 46 -8.94 27.49 -7.92
CA VAL A 46 -8.91 26.31 -8.80
C VAL A 46 -10.31 25.99 -9.29
N VAL A 47 -10.47 25.73 -10.58
CA VAL A 47 -11.69 25.14 -11.14
C VAL A 47 -11.46 23.64 -11.30
N ILE A 48 -12.37 22.82 -10.77
CA ILE A 48 -12.33 21.36 -10.92
C ILE A 48 -13.57 20.91 -11.68
N LEU A 49 -13.35 20.14 -12.76
CA LEU A 49 -14.39 19.48 -13.52
C LEU A 49 -14.38 18.00 -13.16
N TRP A 50 -15.55 17.50 -12.79
CA TRP A 50 -15.73 16.13 -12.34
C TRP A 50 -16.48 15.34 -13.40
N GLY A 51 -15.83 14.35 -14.01
CA GLY A 51 -16.49 13.38 -14.89
C GLY A 51 -17.53 12.57 -14.12
N ARG A 52 -18.47 11.95 -14.84
CA ARG A 52 -19.36 10.97 -14.18
C ARG A 52 -18.52 9.81 -13.63
N ASP A 53 -18.86 9.32 -12.45
CA ASP A 53 -18.17 8.21 -11.77
C ASP A 53 -16.72 8.56 -11.40
N SER A 54 -16.39 9.85 -11.28
CA SER A 54 -15.06 10.31 -10.86
C SER A 54 -14.97 10.49 -9.34
N ALA A 55 -13.76 10.36 -8.80
CA ALA A 55 -13.45 10.64 -7.41
C ALA A 55 -12.03 11.21 -7.29
N ALA A 56 -11.82 12.08 -6.30
CA ALA A 56 -10.49 12.57 -5.96
C ALA A 56 -9.66 11.47 -5.30
N GLY A 57 -10.32 10.59 -4.53
CA GLY A 57 -9.69 9.73 -3.56
C GLY A 57 -9.49 10.47 -2.23
N VAL A 58 -9.29 9.71 -1.14
CA VAL A 58 -9.05 10.29 0.18
C VAL A 58 -7.73 11.05 0.19
N HIS A 59 -7.80 12.34 0.51
CA HIS A 59 -6.65 13.26 0.50
C HIS A 59 -6.79 14.37 1.56
N CYS A 60 -5.71 15.14 1.76
CA CYS A 60 -5.64 16.26 2.68
C CYS A 60 -4.89 17.43 2.03
N HIS A 61 -5.28 18.67 2.33
CA HIS A 61 -4.67 19.89 1.78
C HIS A 61 -3.49 20.41 2.61
N GLY A 62 -2.99 19.59 3.53
CA GLY A 62 -1.87 19.92 4.41
C GLY A 62 -2.20 21.10 5.32
N ILE A 63 -1.45 22.19 5.22
CA ILE A 63 -1.70 23.41 6.02
C ILE A 63 -2.76 24.33 5.40
N SER A 64 -3.21 24.02 4.18
CA SER A 64 -4.18 24.84 3.46
C SER A 64 -5.59 24.58 3.97
N HIS A 65 -6.35 25.65 4.16
CA HIS A 65 -7.79 25.61 4.29
C HIS A 65 -8.41 25.63 2.89
N CYS A 66 -9.38 24.75 2.64
CA CYS A 66 -10.12 24.71 1.38
C CYS A 66 -11.55 25.18 1.60
N GLU A 67 -12.03 26.05 0.72
CA GLU A 67 -13.46 26.33 0.53
C GLU A 67 -13.81 25.98 -0.91
N PHE A 68 -14.94 25.31 -1.14
CA PHE A 68 -15.42 25.07 -2.49
C PHE A 68 -16.90 25.42 -2.65
N GLU A 69 -17.25 25.90 -3.85
CA GLU A 69 -18.63 26.09 -4.30
C GLU A 69 -18.91 25.16 -5.48
N VAL A 70 -20.06 24.51 -5.48
CA VAL A 70 -20.55 23.75 -6.65
C VAL A 70 -21.24 24.71 -7.61
N LEU A 71 -20.71 24.88 -8.83
CA LEU A 71 -21.35 25.74 -9.84
C LEU A 71 -22.46 25.00 -10.59
N THR A 72 -22.20 23.75 -10.96
CA THR A 72 -23.13 22.91 -11.72
C THR A 72 -22.98 21.44 -11.32
N GLY A 73 -24.02 20.64 -11.56
CA GLY A 73 -24.03 19.22 -11.20
C GLY A 73 -24.15 19.02 -9.69
N ALA A 74 -23.66 17.89 -9.21
CA ALA A 74 -23.57 17.60 -7.78
C ALA A 74 -22.31 16.80 -7.48
N VAL A 75 -21.72 17.05 -6.32
CA VAL A 75 -20.62 16.26 -5.76
C VAL A 75 -21.03 15.72 -4.41
N GLU A 76 -20.40 14.63 -3.97
CA GLU A 76 -20.52 14.13 -2.62
C GLU A 76 -19.15 14.23 -1.95
N GLU A 77 -19.11 14.63 -0.69
CA GLU A 77 -17.89 14.64 0.13
C GLU A 77 -18.03 13.66 1.30
N SER A 78 -16.99 12.89 1.58
CA SER A 78 -16.86 12.10 2.80
C SER A 78 -15.67 12.58 3.62
N ARG A 79 -15.80 12.55 4.96
CA ARG A 79 -14.78 12.94 5.93
C ARG A 79 -14.55 11.81 6.94
N GLU A 80 -13.87 12.12 8.05
CA GLU A 80 -13.54 11.20 9.15
C GLU A 80 -14.68 10.30 9.67
N ASP A 81 -15.95 10.62 9.43
CA ASP A 81 -17.09 9.81 9.88
C ASP A 81 -17.63 8.83 8.82
N ASP A 82 -16.94 8.71 7.67
CA ASP A 82 -17.28 7.90 6.50
C ASP A 82 -18.67 8.19 5.90
N ARG A 83 -19.32 9.28 6.32
CA ARG A 83 -20.63 9.68 5.78
C ARG A 83 -20.45 10.54 4.56
N TRP A 84 -21.23 10.24 3.53
CA TRP A 84 -21.28 11.01 2.30
C TRP A 84 -22.32 12.13 2.43
N HIS A 85 -21.86 13.36 2.21
CA HIS A 85 -22.68 14.57 2.17
C HIS A 85 -22.77 15.07 0.74
N ALA A 86 -23.97 15.19 0.20
CA ALA A 86 -24.19 15.70 -1.15
C ALA A 86 -24.24 17.23 -1.18
N PHE A 87 -23.62 17.83 -2.18
CA PHE A 87 -23.60 19.27 -2.45
C PHE A 87 -24.04 19.53 -3.89
N GLY A 88 -25.08 20.35 -4.05
CA GLY A 88 -25.64 20.78 -5.34
C GLY A 88 -25.28 22.22 -5.71
N PRO A 89 -25.77 22.73 -6.86
CA PRO A 89 -25.39 24.04 -7.38
C PRO A 89 -25.68 25.19 -6.41
N GLY A 90 -24.69 26.05 -6.19
CA GLY A 90 -24.71 27.19 -5.28
C GLY A 90 -24.40 26.85 -3.83
N GLU A 91 -24.27 25.57 -3.47
CA GLU A 91 -23.86 25.15 -2.13
C GLU A 91 -22.35 25.31 -1.96
N VAL A 92 -21.97 25.74 -0.76
CA VAL A 92 -20.59 26.02 -0.36
C VAL A 92 -20.22 25.13 0.81
N ASN A 93 -18.99 24.65 0.81
CA ASN A 93 -18.44 23.87 1.90
C ASN A 93 -16.99 24.26 2.18
N ALA A 94 -16.53 23.99 3.40
CA ALA A 94 -15.17 24.27 3.83
C ALA A 94 -14.56 23.10 4.61
N CYS A 95 -13.26 22.88 4.38
CA CYS A 95 -12.42 21.88 5.02
C CYS A 95 -11.21 22.62 5.62
N GLY A 96 -10.94 22.37 6.90
CA GLY A 96 -9.86 23.04 7.62
C GLY A 96 -8.48 22.54 7.20
N ALA A 97 -7.42 23.21 7.66
CA ALA A 97 -6.07 22.64 7.57
C ALA A 97 -6.04 21.23 8.21
N GLY A 98 -5.41 20.29 7.52
CA GLY A 98 -5.29 18.90 7.97
C GLY A 98 -6.52 18.02 7.75
N CYS A 99 -7.64 18.57 7.29
CA CYS A 99 -8.87 17.80 7.09
C CYS A 99 -8.70 16.80 5.93
N GLU A 100 -8.86 15.52 6.27
CA GLU A 100 -8.88 14.42 5.31
C GLU A 100 -10.30 14.22 4.79
N HIS A 101 -10.43 14.15 3.46
CA HIS A 101 -11.71 13.94 2.81
C HIS A 101 -11.57 13.31 1.42
N ASP A 102 -12.66 12.76 0.89
CA ASP A 102 -12.80 12.38 -0.51
C ASP A 102 -13.99 13.14 -1.11
N VAL A 103 -13.85 13.55 -2.36
CA VAL A 103 -14.91 14.21 -3.13
C VAL A 103 -15.13 13.41 -4.39
N ARG A 104 -16.38 13.05 -4.67
CA ARG A 104 -16.74 12.26 -5.85
C ARG A 104 -17.94 12.82 -6.58
N CYS A 105 -18.10 12.41 -7.82
CA CYS A 105 -19.25 12.72 -8.64
C CYS A 105 -19.83 11.45 -9.27
N GLN A 106 -21.01 11.02 -8.84
CA GLN A 106 -21.65 9.78 -9.31
C GLN A 106 -22.62 9.95 -10.47
N GLN A 107 -23.02 11.19 -10.80
CA GLN A 107 -24.19 11.42 -11.67
C GLN A 107 -23.84 11.91 -13.06
N THR A 108 -23.51 13.18 -13.19
CA THR A 108 -23.20 13.86 -14.46
C THR A 108 -22.05 14.81 -14.21
N LEU A 109 -21.51 15.42 -15.26
CA LEU A 109 -20.50 16.47 -15.11
C LEU A 109 -20.87 17.45 -13.98
N ALA A 110 -19.99 17.57 -13.00
CA ALA A 110 -20.06 18.61 -11.97
C ALA A 110 -18.88 19.56 -12.13
N VAL A 111 -19.07 20.80 -11.69
CA VAL A 111 -18.03 21.82 -11.73
C VAL A 111 -17.99 22.49 -10.38
N THR A 112 -16.81 22.52 -9.77
CA THR A 112 -16.57 23.19 -8.49
C THR A 112 -15.48 24.24 -8.63
N VAL A 113 -15.59 25.31 -7.83
CA VAL A 113 -14.54 26.32 -7.68
C VAL A 113 -14.01 26.24 -6.26
N HIS A 114 -12.72 25.97 -6.14
CA HIS A 114 -12.02 25.83 -4.87
C HIS A 114 -11.14 27.05 -4.61
N ARG A 115 -11.00 27.41 -3.34
CA ARG A 115 -10.07 28.40 -2.82
C ARG A 115 -9.23 27.77 -1.73
N TYR A 116 -7.92 27.87 -1.88
CA TYR A 116 -6.93 27.30 -0.97
C TYR A 116 -6.14 28.41 -0.29
N ARG A 117 -6.09 28.42 1.05
CA ARG A 117 -5.34 29.41 1.86
C ARG A 117 -4.55 28.75 2.99
N PRO A 118 -3.20 28.82 3.00
CA PRO A 118 -2.33 29.33 1.93
C PRO A 118 -2.47 28.53 0.62
N PRO A 119 -1.89 28.99 -0.50
CA PRO A 119 -1.84 28.21 -1.75
C PRO A 119 -1.30 26.79 -1.51
N LEU A 120 -1.71 25.82 -2.34
CA LEU A 120 -1.26 24.42 -2.22
C LEU A 120 0.26 24.23 -2.50
N GLY A 121 0.96 25.27 -2.96
CA GLY A 121 2.39 25.24 -3.32
C GLY A 121 2.64 24.53 -4.64
N ASP A 122 3.90 24.11 -4.90
CA ASP A 122 4.32 23.35 -6.11
C ASP A 122 3.82 21.88 -6.14
N ALA A 123 2.92 21.50 -5.22
CA ALA A 123 2.29 20.19 -5.14
C ALA A 123 0.90 20.02 -5.82
N PRO A 124 0.41 20.91 -6.71
CA PRO A 124 -1.00 20.98 -7.02
C PRO A 124 -1.48 19.89 -7.99
N ASP A 125 -0.56 19.28 -8.74
CA ASP A 125 -0.85 18.16 -9.66
C ASP A 125 -0.78 16.78 -8.96
N ALA A 126 -0.04 16.65 -7.86
CA ALA A 126 0.08 15.38 -7.13
C ALA A 126 -1.21 14.95 -6.41
N MET A 127 -2.11 15.89 -6.10
CA MET A 127 -3.40 15.60 -5.44
C MET A 127 -4.35 14.75 -6.30
N PHE A 128 -4.27 14.84 -7.63
CA PHE A 128 -5.19 14.16 -8.55
C PHE A 128 -4.47 13.29 -9.60
N ALA A 129 -3.20 13.57 -9.92
CA ALA A 129 -2.43 12.74 -10.86
C ALA A 129 -2.13 11.36 -10.28
N ASP A 130 -1.92 11.25 -8.96
CA ASP A 130 -1.51 10.00 -8.35
C ASP A 130 -2.64 8.96 -8.35
N SER A 131 -3.92 9.33 -8.14
CA SER A 131 -5.01 8.33 -8.16
C SER A 131 -5.24 7.70 -9.55
N VAL A 132 -5.06 8.46 -10.63
CA VAL A 132 -5.25 8.01 -12.01
C VAL A 132 -3.99 7.34 -12.60
N GLN A 133 -2.79 7.84 -12.29
CA GLN A 133 -1.53 7.21 -12.75
C GLN A 133 -1.17 5.94 -11.96
N LEU A 134 -1.44 5.91 -10.65
CA LEU A 134 -1.36 4.67 -9.86
C LEU A 134 -2.25 3.59 -10.47
N GLY A 135 -3.40 3.94 -11.05
CA GLY A 135 -4.33 2.95 -11.63
C GLY A 135 -3.71 2.03 -12.69
N GLY A 136 -2.98 2.60 -13.67
CA GLY A 136 -2.40 1.87 -14.79
C GLY A 136 -1.03 1.26 -14.49
N GLU A 137 -0.11 2.07 -13.94
CA GLU A 137 1.25 1.60 -13.63
C GLU A 137 1.26 0.58 -12.50
N MET A 138 0.40 0.75 -11.49
CA MET A 138 0.27 -0.22 -10.41
C MET A 138 -0.36 -1.52 -10.91
N ALA A 139 -1.36 -1.48 -11.80
CA ALA A 139 -1.92 -2.71 -12.36
C ALA A 139 -0.85 -3.52 -13.13
N GLU A 140 -0.01 -2.85 -13.92
CA GLU A 140 1.10 -3.51 -14.61
C GLU A 140 2.17 -4.02 -13.63
N ALA A 141 2.51 -3.23 -12.60
CA ALA A 141 3.48 -3.63 -11.59
C ALA A 141 2.99 -4.80 -10.73
N LEU A 142 1.70 -4.80 -10.37
CA LEU A 142 1.04 -5.91 -9.67
C LEU A 142 0.99 -7.17 -10.55
N ALA A 143 0.74 -7.03 -11.86
CA ALA A 143 0.84 -8.16 -12.78
C ALA A 143 2.27 -8.72 -12.85
N LYS A 144 3.30 -7.85 -12.81
CA LYS A 144 4.71 -8.28 -12.76
C LYS A 144 5.09 -8.97 -11.45
N LEU A 145 4.50 -8.58 -10.31
CA LEU A 145 4.67 -9.29 -9.03
C LEU A 145 4.17 -10.75 -9.08
N GLN A 146 3.22 -11.03 -9.99
CA GLN A 146 2.62 -12.34 -10.19
C GLN A 146 3.34 -13.17 -11.28
N ASP A 147 4.24 -12.56 -12.04
CA ASP A 147 5.00 -13.19 -13.12
C ASP A 147 6.30 -13.84 -12.61
N ASP A 148 6.40 -15.16 -12.77
CA ASP A 148 7.54 -15.97 -12.36
C ASP A 148 8.79 -15.73 -13.21
N ALA A 149 8.63 -15.13 -14.39
CA ALA A 149 9.75 -14.75 -15.25
C ALA A 149 10.44 -13.47 -14.76
N GLY A 150 9.77 -12.71 -13.89
CA GLY A 150 10.26 -11.46 -13.31
C GLY A 150 11.40 -11.68 -12.32
N THR A 151 12.40 -10.80 -12.34
CA THR A 151 13.60 -10.90 -11.50
C THR A 151 13.36 -10.50 -10.03
N ARG A 152 12.19 -9.97 -9.65
CA ARG A 152 11.93 -9.41 -8.31
C ARG A 152 10.49 -9.68 -7.83
N PRO A 153 10.30 -10.58 -6.85
CA PRO A 153 8.99 -10.85 -6.23
C PRO A 153 8.56 -9.78 -5.20
N TRP A 154 8.96 -8.53 -5.42
CA TRP A 154 8.58 -7.37 -4.62
C TRP A 154 8.66 -6.11 -5.49
N MET A 155 7.95 -5.07 -5.07
CA MET A 155 7.99 -3.75 -5.69
C MET A 155 7.86 -2.66 -4.63
N VAL A 156 8.42 -1.49 -4.92
CA VAL A 156 8.22 -0.29 -4.11
C VAL A 156 7.43 0.69 -4.96
N VAL A 157 6.22 1.01 -4.51
CA VAL A 157 5.48 2.19 -4.97
C VAL A 157 6.08 3.37 -4.23
N ARG A 158 6.85 4.19 -4.93
CA ARG A 158 7.47 5.36 -4.31
C ARG A 158 6.41 6.43 -4.12
N ALA A 159 6.31 6.96 -2.91
CA ALA A 159 5.53 8.17 -2.73
C ALA A 159 6.23 9.30 -3.50
N GLY A 160 5.50 9.99 -4.37
CA GLY A 160 5.95 11.31 -4.81
C GLY A 160 6.20 12.19 -3.58
N ALA A 161 7.14 13.14 -3.68
CA ALA A 161 7.55 14.02 -2.57
C ALA A 161 6.40 14.78 -1.87
N ASN A 162 5.18 14.70 -2.40
CA ASN A 162 3.99 15.41 -2.00
C ASN A 162 2.88 14.51 -1.40
N HIS A 163 3.05 13.19 -1.31
CA HIS A 163 2.06 12.30 -0.71
C HIS A 163 2.01 12.49 0.82
N ARG A 164 0.92 13.07 1.34
CA ARG A 164 0.69 13.28 2.79
C ARG A 164 -0.41 12.40 3.39
N GLY A 165 -1.22 11.74 2.57
CA GLY A 165 -2.18 10.71 3.01
C GLY A 165 -1.60 9.32 2.78
N TYR A 166 -1.03 8.71 3.81
CA TYR A 166 -0.38 7.39 3.70
C TYR A 166 -1.38 6.23 3.66
N GLY A 167 -2.53 6.41 4.31
CA GLY A 167 -3.60 5.41 4.35
C GLY A 167 -4.20 5.14 2.98
N SER A 168 -4.46 6.16 2.18
CA SER A 168 -5.18 5.99 0.91
C SER A 168 -4.44 5.16 -0.14
N VAL A 169 -3.11 5.31 -0.26
CA VAL A 169 -2.30 4.46 -1.16
C VAL A 169 -2.17 3.04 -0.61
N HIS A 170 -1.98 2.89 0.70
CA HIS A 170 -1.92 1.60 1.36
C HIS A 170 -3.19 0.79 1.13
N ASP A 171 -4.34 1.40 1.41
CA ASP A 171 -5.66 0.78 1.31
C ASP A 171 -5.98 0.42 -0.14
N GLU A 172 -5.65 1.30 -1.10
CA GLU A 172 -5.84 1.00 -2.51
C GLU A 172 -4.98 -0.17 -2.98
N VAL A 173 -3.72 -0.24 -2.56
CA VAL A 173 -2.83 -1.38 -2.85
C VAL A 173 -3.39 -2.66 -2.26
N VAL A 174 -3.76 -2.65 -0.98
CA VAL A 174 -4.34 -3.79 -0.26
C VAL A 174 -5.61 -4.27 -0.94
N ARG A 175 -6.53 -3.36 -1.28
CA ARG A 175 -7.81 -3.64 -1.95
C ARG A 175 -7.62 -4.25 -3.33
N ARG A 176 -6.58 -3.84 -4.08
CA ARG A 176 -6.28 -4.42 -5.40
C ARG A 176 -5.63 -5.78 -5.33
N LEU A 177 -4.79 -6.01 -4.32
CA LEU A 177 -4.08 -7.28 -4.13
C LEU A 177 -5.00 -8.40 -3.65
N GLY A 178 -6.03 -8.07 -2.86
CA GLY A 178 -6.97 -9.05 -2.35
C GLY A 178 -7.73 -8.54 -1.14
N THR A 179 -7.89 -9.40 -0.15
CA THR A 179 -8.62 -9.07 1.08
C THR A 179 -7.64 -9.04 2.25
N PRO A 180 -7.56 -7.92 2.99
CA PRO A 180 -6.86 -7.92 4.27
C PRO A 180 -7.66 -8.80 5.23
N ALA A 181 -7.01 -9.80 5.81
CA ALA A 181 -7.64 -10.66 6.79
C ALA A 181 -6.94 -10.54 8.13
N ARG A 182 -7.72 -10.56 9.21
CA ARG A 182 -7.17 -10.75 10.55
C ARG A 182 -6.77 -12.21 10.69
N VAL A 183 -5.52 -12.45 11.09
CA VAL A 183 -5.17 -13.75 11.68
C VAL A 183 -5.98 -13.85 12.98
N ALA A 184 -6.64 -14.98 13.21
CA ALA A 184 -7.60 -15.16 14.31
C ALA A 184 -7.06 -14.86 15.72
N ASP A 185 -5.74 -14.69 15.85
CA ASP A 185 -5.01 -14.51 17.10
C ASP A 185 -4.92 -13.05 17.58
N GLY A 186 -5.78 -12.16 17.09
CA GLY A 186 -5.85 -10.78 17.55
C GLY A 186 -4.79 -9.85 16.96
N PHE A 187 -4.17 -10.24 15.84
CA PHE A 187 -3.43 -9.27 15.02
C PHE A 187 -4.42 -8.34 14.32
N GLU A 188 -4.27 -7.04 14.54
CA GLU A 188 -5.00 -6.02 13.81
C GLU A 188 -4.68 -6.14 12.31
N THR A 189 -5.63 -5.82 11.44
CA THR A 189 -5.44 -5.84 9.97
C THR A 189 -4.25 -5.01 9.54
N GLU A 190 -4.01 -3.96 10.31
CA GLU A 190 -2.88 -3.07 10.24
C GLU A 190 -2.16 -3.14 11.57
N THR A 191 -0.87 -3.47 11.56
CA THR A 191 -0.07 -3.44 12.77
C THR A 191 1.04 -2.40 12.59
N PRO A 192 1.08 -1.34 13.42
CA PRO A 192 2.23 -0.45 13.44
C PRO A 192 3.45 -1.22 13.96
N VAL A 193 4.46 -1.34 13.11
CA VAL A 193 5.75 -1.92 13.48
C VAL A 193 6.68 -0.80 13.90
N MET A 194 6.89 -0.69 15.21
CA MET A 194 7.91 0.19 15.80
C MET A 194 8.98 -0.68 16.46
N ARG A 195 10.27 -0.51 16.10
CA ARG A 195 11.36 -1.11 16.89
C ARG A 195 11.71 -0.17 18.03
N SER A 196 11.45 -0.58 19.26
CA SER A 196 11.98 0.11 20.44
C SER A 196 13.34 -0.51 20.80
N ALA A 197 14.35 0.32 21.03
CA ALA A 197 15.62 -0.14 21.60
C ALA A 197 15.46 -0.80 22.99
N SER A 198 14.37 -0.50 23.72
CA SER A 198 14.09 -1.01 25.06
C SER A 198 13.05 -2.14 25.12
N LYS A 199 12.43 -2.49 23.99
CA LYS A 199 11.41 -3.53 23.91
C LYS A 199 11.57 -4.22 22.55
N PRO A 200 12.02 -5.49 22.49
CA PRO A 200 11.87 -6.23 21.25
C PRO A 200 10.38 -6.16 20.89
N ALA A 201 10.08 -5.59 19.72
CA ALA A 201 8.71 -5.56 19.21
C ALA A 201 8.12 -6.97 19.33
N GLY A 202 6.83 -7.08 19.65
CA GLY A 202 6.17 -8.35 19.94
C GLY A 202 6.67 -9.49 19.05
N GLY A 203 7.33 -10.48 19.67
CA GLY A 203 7.38 -11.85 19.18
C GLY A 203 8.62 -12.35 18.44
N PHE A 204 9.60 -11.53 18.03
CA PHE A 204 10.74 -12.06 17.28
C PHE A 204 12.08 -11.80 17.98
N PRO A 205 12.82 -12.85 18.41
CA PRO A 205 14.12 -12.68 19.06
C PRO A 205 15.10 -12.02 18.09
N VAL A 206 15.62 -10.86 18.52
CA VAL A 206 16.50 -9.96 17.78
C VAL A 206 17.93 -10.52 17.63
N ASP A 207 18.20 -11.71 18.19
CA ASP A 207 19.55 -12.28 18.30
C ASP A 207 20.01 -13.09 17.09
N SER A 208 19.18 -13.31 16.06
CA SER A 208 19.66 -13.88 14.79
C SER A 208 20.04 -12.76 13.82
N ALA A 209 21.35 -12.52 13.67
CA ALA A 209 21.97 -11.44 12.91
C ALA A 209 21.68 -11.40 11.38
N ALA A 210 20.64 -12.06 10.87
CA ALA A 210 20.09 -11.88 9.52
C ALA A 210 18.77 -12.66 9.42
N GLY A 211 17.64 -12.05 9.76
CA GLY A 211 16.36 -12.75 9.93
C GLY A 211 15.38 -12.57 8.78
N VAL A 212 15.80 -12.75 7.53
CA VAL A 212 14.83 -12.78 6.40
C VAL A 212 13.89 -13.98 6.57
N HIS A 213 12.59 -13.73 6.53
CA HIS A 213 11.55 -14.73 6.78
C HIS A 213 10.35 -14.51 5.87
N SER A 214 9.49 -15.53 5.78
CA SER A 214 8.14 -15.41 5.23
C SER A 214 7.19 -15.04 6.36
N ALA A 215 6.35 -14.02 6.16
CA ALA A 215 5.37 -13.61 7.16
C ALA A 215 4.40 -14.77 7.44
N HIS A 216 4.17 -15.03 8.73
CA HIS A 216 3.27 -16.07 9.24
C HIS A 216 3.46 -17.45 8.57
N ALA A 217 4.71 -17.86 8.34
CA ALA A 217 5.06 -19.15 7.73
C ALA A 217 4.41 -20.36 8.44
N TYR A 218 4.09 -20.21 9.74
CA TYR A 218 3.43 -21.19 10.58
C TYR A 218 1.95 -21.44 10.21
N LEU A 219 1.25 -20.53 9.54
CA LEU A 219 -0.13 -20.73 9.11
C LEU A 219 -0.22 -21.83 8.05
N GLU A 220 -1.33 -22.56 7.98
CA GLU A 220 -1.54 -23.50 6.87
C GLU A 220 -1.52 -22.78 5.52
N GLN A 221 -2.17 -21.61 5.48
CA GLN A 221 -2.16 -20.68 4.34
C GLN A 221 -1.65 -19.31 4.81
N PRO A 222 -0.32 -19.09 4.74
CA PRO A 222 0.27 -17.78 5.01
C PRO A 222 -0.30 -16.72 4.07
N PRO A 223 -0.23 -15.43 4.43
CA PRO A 223 -0.66 -14.37 3.53
C PRO A 223 0.07 -14.45 2.20
N THR A 224 -0.65 -14.17 1.12
CA THR A 224 -0.12 -14.13 -0.24
C THR A 224 0.85 -12.96 -0.39
N TYR A 225 0.48 -11.79 0.13
CA TYR A 225 1.28 -10.57 0.09
C TYR A 225 1.44 -9.96 1.47
N VAL A 226 2.55 -9.26 1.65
CA VAL A 226 2.77 -8.35 2.77
C VAL A 226 2.95 -6.95 2.19
N VAL A 227 2.14 -6.01 2.68
CA VAL A 227 2.17 -4.60 2.27
C VAL A 227 2.70 -3.79 3.45
N MET A 228 3.77 -3.03 3.22
CA MET A 228 4.41 -2.20 4.23
C MET A 228 4.47 -0.75 3.74
N THR A 229 3.86 0.17 4.47
CA THR A 229 3.96 1.61 4.19
C THR A 229 4.89 2.26 5.18
N CYS A 230 5.90 2.98 4.69
CA CYS A 230 6.79 3.75 5.54
C CYS A 230 6.08 5.03 6.02
N ILE A 231 5.75 5.08 7.31
CA ILE A 231 5.15 6.26 7.95
C ILE A 231 6.24 7.27 8.32
N ASP A 232 7.39 6.78 8.77
CA ASP A 232 8.52 7.55 9.24
C ASP A 232 9.84 6.87 8.81
N ASP A 233 10.68 7.63 8.12
CA ASP A 233 11.98 7.21 7.56
C ASP A 233 13.18 7.80 8.33
N THR A 234 12.97 8.29 9.55
CA THR A 234 14.05 8.81 10.42
C THR A 234 15.13 7.78 10.78
N GLY A 235 14.87 6.49 10.55
CA GLY A 235 15.84 5.40 10.69
C GLY A 235 16.69 5.16 9.44
N GLU A 236 17.96 4.80 9.66
CA GLU A 236 18.87 4.34 8.60
C GLU A 236 18.68 2.85 8.24
N ASP A 237 17.66 2.21 8.81
CA ASP A 237 17.37 0.79 8.58
C ASP A 237 17.05 0.52 7.11
N GLU A 238 17.59 -0.58 6.59
CA GLU A 238 17.22 -1.11 5.28
C GLU A 238 16.45 -2.42 5.46
N LEU A 239 15.41 -2.59 4.65
CA LEU A 239 14.68 -3.85 4.54
C LEU A 239 15.46 -4.80 3.63
N LEU A 240 15.76 -5.99 4.13
CA LEU A 240 16.39 -7.05 3.35
C LEU A 240 15.30 -7.86 2.64
N LEU A 241 15.44 -8.04 1.34
CA LEU A 241 14.49 -8.77 0.50
C LEU A 241 15.24 -9.82 -0.33
N SER A 242 14.77 -11.07 -0.29
CA SER A 242 15.39 -12.16 -1.04
C SER A 242 14.32 -12.99 -1.73
N SER A 243 14.65 -13.51 -2.92
CA SER A 243 13.71 -14.26 -3.75
C SER A 243 13.92 -15.77 -3.63
N VAL A 244 12.87 -16.54 -3.91
CA VAL A 244 12.94 -17.99 -4.11
C VAL A 244 13.91 -18.38 -5.24
N GLY A 245 14.26 -17.44 -6.12
CA GLY A 245 15.31 -17.60 -7.13
C GLY A 245 16.67 -17.99 -6.53
N ALA A 246 16.97 -17.56 -5.30
CA ALA A 246 18.19 -17.94 -4.58
C ALA A 246 18.31 -19.46 -4.40
N LEU A 247 17.18 -20.17 -4.30
CA LEU A 247 17.14 -21.63 -4.15
C LEU A 247 17.60 -22.37 -5.40
N ARG A 248 17.63 -21.73 -6.56
CA ARG A 248 18.12 -22.35 -7.81
C ARG A 248 19.62 -22.68 -7.77
N THR A 249 20.36 -22.08 -6.83
CA THR A 249 21.79 -22.36 -6.59
C THR A 249 22.04 -23.48 -5.59
N LEU A 250 21.00 -24.00 -4.94
CA LEU A 250 21.11 -25.16 -4.07
C LEU A 250 21.35 -26.44 -4.89
N SER A 251 21.93 -27.44 -4.23
CA SER A 251 22.04 -28.77 -4.85
C SER A 251 20.64 -29.39 -5.04
N GLY A 252 20.51 -30.28 -6.02
CA GLY A 252 19.27 -31.04 -6.22
C GLY A 252 18.83 -31.77 -4.95
N ASP A 253 19.78 -32.40 -4.27
CA ASP A 253 19.55 -33.07 -2.98
C ASP A 253 19.01 -32.11 -1.92
N ASP A 254 19.60 -30.93 -1.73
CA ASP A 254 19.11 -29.96 -0.74
C ASP A 254 17.66 -29.52 -1.07
N VAL A 255 17.34 -29.29 -2.35
CA VAL A 255 15.98 -28.93 -2.79
C VAL A 255 14.98 -30.06 -2.56
N ASP A 256 15.37 -31.30 -2.88
CA ASP A 256 14.52 -32.47 -2.63
C ASP A 256 14.27 -32.65 -1.14
N HIS A 257 15.27 -32.37 -0.30
CA HIS A 257 15.11 -32.40 1.14
C HIS A 257 14.14 -31.32 1.66
N LEU A 258 14.21 -30.10 1.13
CA LEU A 258 13.30 -29.00 1.47
C LEU A 258 11.84 -29.24 1.04
N ARG A 259 11.63 -30.08 0.01
CA ARG A 259 10.31 -30.46 -0.50
C ARG A 259 9.61 -31.56 0.28
N ARG A 260 10.31 -32.27 1.16
CA ARG A 260 9.73 -33.33 2.01
C ARG A 260 9.00 -32.71 3.19
N PRO A 261 7.97 -33.39 3.75
CA PRO A 261 7.29 -32.96 4.98
C PRO A 261 8.18 -33.20 6.22
N ALA A 262 9.30 -32.47 6.28
CA ALA A 262 10.37 -32.64 7.26
C ALA A 262 10.62 -31.38 8.09
N PHE A 263 9.66 -30.44 8.09
CA PHE A 263 9.76 -29.17 8.79
C PHE A 263 8.48 -28.90 9.56
N ARG A 264 8.61 -28.53 10.83
CA ARG A 264 7.53 -28.01 11.66
C ARG A 264 7.73 -26.52 11.84
N PHE A 265 6.67 -25.80 12.16
CA PHE A 265 6.75 -24.36 12.35
C PHE A 265 6.15 -24.03 13.70
N SER A 266 6.86 -23.20 14.45
CA SER A 266 6.40 -22.72 15.74
C SER A 266 5.43 -21.57 15.54
N ASP A 267 4.25 -21.68 16.11
CA ASP A 267 3.32 -20.56 16.18
C ASP A 267 3.69 -19.64 17.36
N PRO A 268 4.10 -18.39 17.12
CA PRO A 268 4.45 -17.46 18.19
C PRO A 268 3.24 -17.02 19.03
N SER A 269 2.01 -17.11 18.52
CA SER A 269 0.79 -16.69 19.23
C SER A 269 0.32 -17.72 20.25
N ALA A 270 0.52 -19.01 19.95
CA ALA A 270 0.05 -20.15 20.75
C ALA A 270 0.92 -20.44 22.00
N GLY A 271 1.87 -19.56 22.35
CA GLY A 271 2.92 -19.81 23.33
C GLY A 271 4.03 -20.72 22.78
N GLN A 272 5.20 -20.72 23.42
CA GLN A 272 6.47 -21.28 22.91
C GLN A 272 6.50 -22.80 22.57
N SER A 273 5.38 -23.53 22.58
CA SER A 273 5.38 -25.00 22.50
C SER A 273 4.52 -25.63 21.40
N THR A 274 3.70 -24.87 20.67
CA THR A 274 2.84 -25.48 19.63
C THR A 274 3.57 -25.53 18.29
N LEU A 275 4.00 -26.73 17.91
CA LEU A 275 4.58 -27.02 16.60
C LEU A 275 3.50 -27.54 15.65
N SER A 276 3.51 -27.04 14.41
CA SER A 276 2.65 -27.57 13.34
C SER A 276 2.91 -29.05 13.06
N ALA A 277 2.00 -29.69 12.33
CA ALA A 277 2.30 -30.94 11.65
C ALA A 277 3.51 -30.75 10.69
N PRO A 278 4.32 -31.79 10.45
CA PRO A 278 5.42 -31.72 9.48
C PRO A 278 4.91 -31.39 8.07
N ARG A 279 5.56 -30.42 7.42
CA ARG A 279 5.28 -29.99 6.04
C ARG A 279 6.57 -29.57 5.34
N ALA A 280 6.48 -29.30 4.05
CA ALA A 280 7.62 -28.87 3.25
C ALA A 280 7.96 -27.40 3.51
N ALA A 281 9.25 -27.06 3.49
CA ALA A 281 9.73 -25.67 3.52
C ALA A 281 9.72 -25.05 2.11
N VAL A 282 9.84 -25.89 1.07
CA VAL A 282 9.73 -25.49 -0.34
C VAL A 282 8.67 -26.36 -1.00
N SER A 283 7.75 -25.75 -1.74
CA SER A 283 6.74 -26.49 -2.51
C SER A 283 6.76 -26.06 -3.97
N VAL A 284 6.10 -26.86 -4.81
CA VAL A 284 5.79 -26.50 -6.20
C VAL A 284 4.29 -26.50 -6.34
N ASP A 285 3.70 -25.37 -6.63
CA ASP A 285 2.26 -25.24 -6.89
C ASP A 285 2.04 -24.57 -8.25
N GLY A 286 1.23 -25.19 -9.12
CA GLY A 286 1.06 -24.74 -10.51
C GLY A 286 2.37 -24.67 -11.31
N GLY A 287 3.38 -25.47 -10.96
CA GLY A 287 4.72 -25.41 -11.55
C GLY A 287 5.62 -24.30 -10.97
N ARG A 288 5.15 -23.55 -9.98
CA ARG A 288 5.84 -22.42 -9.35
C ARG A 288 6.46 -22.82 -8.02
N LEU A 289 7.74 -22.50 -7.82
CA LEU A 289 8.39 -22.70 -6.53
C LEU A 289 7.84 -21.72 -5.50
N ARG A 290 7.46 -22.22 -4.34
CA ARG A 290 7.10 -21.42 -3.17
C ARG A 290 8.03 -21.75 -2.02
N MET A 291 8.23 -20.79 -1.12
CA MET A 291 9.14 -20.93 0.01
C MET A 291 8.48 -20.49 1.30
N ARG A 292 8.83 -21.18 2.39
CA ARG A 292 8.60 -20.77 3.77
C ARG A 292 9.92 -20.84 4.51
N CYS A 293 10.40 -19.70 4.96
CA CYS A 293 11.64 -19.61 5.72
C CYS A 293 11.45 -18.71 6.93
N GLY A 294 12.32 -18.88 7.93
CA GLY A 294 12.24 -18.13 9.17
C GLY A 294 12.87 -18.87 10.34
N THR A 295 13.04 -18.16 11.45
CA THR A 295 13.57 -18.73 12.69
C THR A 295 12.58 -19.67 13.37
N ASP A 296 11.31 -19.63 12.97
CA ASP A 296 10.23 -20.50 13.43
C ASP A 296 10.24 -21.89 12.76
N VAL A 297 11.10 -22.11 11.76
CA VAL A 297 11.22 -23.39 11.05
C VAL A 297 12.07 -24.39 11.84
N VAL A 298 11.44 -25.46 12.31
CA VAL A 298 12.05 -26.55 13.08
C VAL A 298 12.20 -27.80 12.21
N PRO A 299 13.42 -28.14 11.75
CA PRO A 299 13.67 -29.36 11.00
C PRO A 299 13.46 -30.62 11.88
N VAL A 300 12.87 -31.68 11.32
CA VAL A 300 12.58 -32.93 12.07
C VAL A 300 13.74 -33.91 12.13
N ASP A 301 14.74 -33.77 11.25
CA ASP A 301 15.91 -34.64 11.17
C ASP A 301 17.18 -33.86 10.77
N ALA A 302 18.34 -34.52 10.85
CA ALA A 302 19.64 -33.90 10.60
C ALA A 302 19.84 -33.44 9.14
N ASP A 303 19.24 -34.15 8.20
CA ASP A 303 19.33 -33.83 6.78
C ASP A 303 18.47 -32.62 6.43
N ALA A 304 17.24 -32.56 6.94
CA ALA A 304 16.37 -31.39 6.88
C ALA A 304 17.04 -30.17 7.54
N ALA A 305 17.71 -30.37 8.68
CA ALA A 305 18.44 -29.30 9.35
C ALA A 305 19.60 -28.76 8.51
N ARG A 306 20.35 -29.63 7.83
CA ARG A 306 21.40 -29.22 6.89
C ARG A 306 20.83 -28.44 5.72
N ALA A 307 19.78 -28.94 5.08
CA ALA A 307 19.14 -28.29 3.94
C ALA A 307 18.53 -26.93 4.33
N CYS A 308 17.88 -26.83 5.50
CA CYS A 308 17.33 -25.58 6.04
C CYS A 308 18.42 -24.52 6.27
N ARG A 309 19.55 -24.89 6.89
CA ARG A 309 20.67 -23.97 7.07
C ARG A 309 21.19 -23.45 5.74
N ARG A 310 21.44 -24.34 4.77
CA ARG A 310 21.88 -23.95 3.43
C ARG A 310 20.88 -23.06 2.71
N MET A 311 19.59 -23.31 2.88
CA MET A 311 18.54 -22.44 2.37
C MET A 311 18.66 -21.03 2.98
N HIS A 312 18.73 -20.91 4.31
CA HIS A 312 18.89 -19.61 4.97
C HIS A 312 20.16 -18.89 4.55
N ASP A 313 21.30 -19.59 4.48
CA ASP A 313 22.57 -19.04 4.00
C ASP A 313 22.40 -18.47 2.58
N ARG A 314 21.76 -19.21 1.67
CA ARG A 314 21.52 -18.73 0.29
C ARG A 314 20.56 -17.57 0.20
N ILE A 315 19.50 -17.56 0.98
CA ILE A 315 18.55 -16.44 1.01
C ILE A 315 19.27 -15.19 1.50
N ALA A 316 20.08 -15.30 2.56
CA ALA A 316 20.88 -14.20 3.08
C ALA A 316 21.93 -13.71 2.07
N ASP A 317 22.69 -14.62 1.45
CA ASP A 317 23.71 -14.30 0.42
C ASP A 317 23.14 -13.51 -0.78
N HIS A 318 21.85 -13.70 -1.09
CA HIS A 318 21.16 -13.07 -2.23
C HIS A 318 20.16 -11.99 -1.82
N ALA A 319 20.14 -11.60 -0.54
CA ALA A 319 19.27 -10.54 -0.09
C ALA A 319 19.71 -9.19 -0.69
N SER A 320 18.74 -8.43 -1.16
CA SER A 320 18.90 -7.05 -1.60
C SER A 320 18.35 -6.12 -0.53
N ALA A 321 19.11 -5.09 -0.18
CA ALA A 321 18.66 -4.06 0.73
C ALA A 321 17.77 -3.04 -0.01
N VAL A 322 16.69 -2.61 0.64
CA VAL A 322 15.78 -1.57 0.16
C VAL A 322 15.55 -0.58 1.30
N LYS A 323 16.00 0.66 1.08
CA LYS A 323 15.62 1.80 1.93
C LYS A 323 14.28 2.36 1.46
N LEU A 324 13.32 2.43 2.38
CA LEU A 324 12.05 3.10 2.17
C LEU A 324 12.16 4.55 2.63
N GLN A 325 11.52 5.44 1.88
CA GLN A 325 11.29 6.82 2.25
C GLN A 325 9.88 6.95 2.78
N ARG A 326 9.64 8.01 3.55
CA ARG A 326 8.31 8.31 4.06
C ARG A 326 7.28 8.38 2.92
N GLY A 327 6.26 7.56 3.05
CA GLY A 327 5.16 7.37 2.10
C GLY A 327 5.34 6.24 1.09
N ASP A 328 6.54 5.68 0.98
CA ASP A 328 6.74 4.51 0.12
C ASP A 328 5.89 3.34 0.61
N VAL A 329 5.32 2.61 -0.35
CA VAL A 329 4.61 1.36 -0.12
C VAL A 329 5.40 0.21 -0.75
N LEU A 330 5.96 -0.64 0.09
CA LEU A 330 6.59 -1.89 -0.32
C LEU A 330 5.53 -3.00 -0.37
N VAL A 331 5.46 -3.70 -1.50
CA VAL A 331 4.65 -4.91 -1.66
C VAL A 331 5.57 -6.09 -1.86
N VAL A 332 5.42 -7.11 -1.00
CA VAL A 332 6.21 -8.35 -1.04
C VAL A 332 5.28 -9.51 -1.37
N ASN A 333 5.59 -10.27 -2.42
CA ASN A 333 4.92 -11.56 -2.68
C ASN A 333 5.51 -12.62 -1.73
N ASN A 334 4.81 -12.85 -0.63
CA ASN A 334 5.28 -13.64 0.51
C ASN A 334 5.42 -15.15 0.20
N ARG A 335 4.88 -15.61 -0.93
CA ARG A 335 5.08 -16.98 -1.44
C ARG A 335 6.42 -17.15 -2.14
N LEU A 336 6.95 -16.07 -2.73
CA LEU A 336 8.12 -16.06 -3.59
C LEU A 336 9.30 -15.29 -2.99
N ALA A 337 9.08 -14.56 -1.91
CA ALA A 337 10.08 -13.72 -1.27
C ALA A 337 10.15 -13.95 0.24
N ALA A 338 11.34 -13.74 0.78
CA ALA A 338 11.59 -13.55 2.20
C ALA A 338 11.95 -12.09 2.44
N HIS A 339 11.55 -11.55 3.59
CA HIS A 339 11.84 -10.19 3.99
C HIS A 339 12.33 -10.12 5.44
N GLY A 340 13.11 -9.11 5.76
CA GLY A 340 13.63 -8.90 7.10
C GLY A 340 14.33 -7.55 7.18
N TRP A 341 15.15 -7.39 8.21
CA TRP A 341 15.93 -6.18 8.43
C TRP A 341 17.39 -6.55 8.53
N ASP A 342 18.27 -5.62 8.15
CA ASP A 342 19.66 -5.71 8.56
C ASP A 342 19.75 -5.52 10.10
N ALA A 343 20.92 -5.80 10.68
CA ALA A 343 21.19 -5.81 12.12
C ALA A 343 20.45 -4.72 12.94
N PRO A 344 20.12 -4.96 14.22
CA PRO A 344 19.32 -4.01 15.01
C PRO A 344 19.93 -2.60 15.05
N SER A 345 19.28 -1.63 14.39
CA SER A 345 19.52 -0.21 14.59
C SER A 345 18.74 0.30 15.82
N PRO A 346 19.32 1.23 16.59
CA PRO A 346 18.61 1.91 17.68
C PRO A 346 17.56 2.92 17.20
N VAL A 347 17.55 3.27 15.91
CA VAL A 347 16.57 4.20 15.31
C VAL A 347 15.73 3.44 14.30
N SER A 348 14.45 3.28 14.61
CA SER A 348 13.54 2.45 13.84
C SER A 348 12.75 3.24 12.82
N GLN A 349 12.65 2.72 11.61
CA GLN A 349 11.56 3.10 10.71
C GLN A 349 10.22 2.71 11.31
N HIS A 350 9.21 3.56 11.14
CA HIS A 350 7.83 3.23 11.50
C HIS A 350 7.11 2.74 10.25
N LEU A 351 6.70 1.48 10.26
CA LEU A 351 5.95 0.89 9.15
C LEU A 351 4.51 0.56 9.55
N LEU A 352 3.56 0.87 8.68
CA LEU A 352 2.22 0.26 8.69
C LEU A 352 2.30 -1.04 7.91
N THR A 353 1.99 -2.19 8.53
CA THR A 353 2.05 -3.49 7.83
C THR A 353 0.68 -4.15 7.77
N SER A 354 0.32 -4.64 6.58
CA SER A 354 -0.89 -5.41 6.32
C SER A 354 -0.57 -6.74 5.63
N CYS A 355 -1.25 -7.78 6.06
CA CYS A 355 -1.20 -9.12 5.45
C CYS A 355 -2.41 -9.30 4.54
N VAL A 356 -2.16 -9.64 3.27
CA VAL A 356 -3.21 -9.73 2.24
C VAL A 356 -3.25 -11.12 1.65
N TRP A 357 -4.44 -11.70 1.60
CA TRP A 357 -4.71 -12.95 0.89
C TRP A 357 -5.36 -12.65 -0.45
N ASP A 358 -4.89 -13.31 -1.51
CA ASP A 358 -5.58 -13.26 -2.80
C ASP A 358 -6.96 -13.95 -2.69
N GLN A 359 -7.83 -13.70 -3.67
CA GLN A 359 -9.22 -14.20 -3.64
C GLN A 359 -9.30 -15.73 -3.65
N GLU A 360 -8.33 -16.41 -4.29
CA GLU A 360 -8.28 -17.88 -4.35
C GLU A 360 -7.92 -18.47 -2.99
N ASP A 361 -6.92 -17.90 -2.30
CA ASP A 361 -6.51 -18.31 -0.97
C ASP A 361 -7.56 -17.97 0.09
N LEU A 362 -8.21 -16.80 -0.03
CA LEU A 362 -9.17 -16.36 0.97
C LEU A 362 -10.33 -17.37 1.11
N ALA A 363 -10.80 -17.94 0.00
CA ALA A 363 -11.84 -18.97 0.04
C ALA A 363 -11.39 -20.16 0.90
N ALA A 364 -10.15 -20.61 0.73
CA ALA A 364 -9.62 -21.74 1.47
C ALA A 364 -9.29 -21.40 2.94
N VAL A 365 -8.95 -20.15 3.26
CA VAL A 365 -8.81 -19.66 4.65
C VAL A 365 -10.17 -19.58 5.35
N VAL A 366 -11.21 -19.08 4.65
CA VAL A 366 -12.56 -18.92 5.20
C VAL A 366 -13.23 -20.28 5.39
N GLU A 367 -13.06 -21.20 4.44
CA GLU A 367 -13.57 -22.58 4.52
C GLU A 367 -12.79 -23.45 5.51
N GLY A 368 -11.50 -23.13 5.75
CA GLY A 368 -10.58 -23.87 6.61
C GLY A 368 -10.48 -23.39 8.06
N ARG A 369 -11.41 -22.56 8.55
CA ARG A 369 -11.55 -22.39 10.01
C ARG A 369 -11.83 -23.78 10.62
N PRO A 370 -11.23 -24.14 11.78
CA PRO A 370 -11.70 -25.32 12.50
C PRO A 370 -13.20 -25.26 12.79
#